data_AF-K0XI89-F1
#
_entry.id   AF-K0XI89-F1
#
_cell.length_a   1.000
_cell.length_b   1.000
_cell.length_c   1.000
_cell.angle_alpha   90.00
_cell.angle_beta   90.00
_cell.angle_gamma   90.00
#
_symmetry.space_group_name_H-M   'P 1'
#
loop_
_entity.id
_entity.type
_entity.pdbx_description
1 polymer ?
#
loop_
_entity_poly.entity_id
_entity_poly.type
_entity_poly.pdbx_seq_one_letter_code
_entity_poly.pdbx_strand_id
1 'polypeptide(L)'
;MKKYIIFCGYAGLKGSLILIENYREELNGYFNKVYIESIEKHVKENGYYGRYLSPINNDRPECAPVDINGILTEVNGETLDVSEGGILKALYNFAKSRGRGFEIEIKKISTIQICIEICEYFGINIYRLLSEGKIVLSEDPISACKYLEERGIAAQVIGCLTDSLDKVITDKESVEYVNRPLQDEIFKVIKDEREDIISN
;
A
#
# COMPACT_ATOMS: atom_id res chain seq x y z
N MET A 1 23.21 5.08 11.52
CA MET A 1 22.02 5.32 12.37
C MET A 1 20.89 4.42 11.91
N LYS A 2 19.90 4.13 12.77
CA LYS A 2 18.78 3.25 12.44
C LYS A 2 17.84 3.98 11.47
N LYS A 3 17.57 3.38 10.31
CA LYS A 3 16.61 3.91 9.32
C LYS A 3 15.23 3.28 9.55
N TYR A 4 14.24 4.11 9.80
CA TYR A 4 12.85 3.72 9.98
C TYR A 4 12.11 3.73 8.64
N ILE A 5 11.17 2.81 8.51
CA ILE A 5 10.35 2.62 7.33
C ILE A 5 9.00 3.29 7.61
N ILE A 6 8.68 4.32 6.83
CA ILE A 6 7.39 4.99 6.84
C ILE A 6 6.66 4.58 5.56
N PHE A 7 5.42 4.12 5.70
CA PHE A 7 4.54 3.88 4.56
C PHE A 7 3.57 5.04 4.40
N CYS A 8 3.45 5.53 3.17
CA CYS A 8 2.54 6.60 2.80
C CYS A 8 1.48 6.09 1.81
N GLY A 9 0.21 6.15 2.19
CA GLY A 9 -0.93 5.64 1.43
C GLY A 9 -1.53 4.35 1.98
N TYR A 10 -2.28 3.62 1.14
CA TYR A 10 -3.02 2.42 1.54
C TYR A 10 -2.59 1.19 0.74
N ALA A 11 -2.29 0.09 1.43
CA ALA A 11 -1.94 -1.17 0.78
C ALA A 11 -3.16 -1.74 0.01
N GLY A 12 -2.90 -2.28 -1.17
CA GLY A 12 -3.87 -2.94 -2.04
C GLY A 12 -4.91 -2.03 -2.70
N LEU A 13 -4.98 -0.74 -2.36
CA LEU A 13 -6.05 0.15 -2.81
C LEU A 13 -6.22 0.19 -4.34
N LYS A 14 -5.13 0.31 -5.09
CA LYS A 14 -5.20 0.35 -6.56
C LYS A 14 -5.73 -0.96 -7.13
N GLY A 15 -5.23 -2.10 -6.66
CA GLY A 15 -5.71 -3.40 -7.08
C GLY A 15 -7.19 -3.60 -6.72
N SER A 16 -7.60 -3.23 -5.50
CA SER A 16 -9.01 -3.31 -5.09
C SER A 16 -9.93 -2.47 -5.96
N LEU A 17 -9.54 -1.26 -6.37
CA LEU A 17 -10.33 -0.43 -7.29
C LEU A 17 -10.49 -1.08 -8.66
N ILE A 18 -9.42 -1.69 -9.19
CA ILE A 18 -9.49 -2.45 -10.45
C ILE A 18 -10.44 -3.65 -10.30
N LEU A 19 -10.38 -4.36 -9.18
CA LEU A 19 -11.29 -5.48 -8.90
C LEU A 19 -12.75 -5.01 -8.79
N ILE A 20 -13.00 -3.88 -8.14
CA ILE A 20 -14.33 -3.26 -8.08
C ILE A 20 -14.84 -2.94 -9.48
N GLU A 21 -13.99 -2.39 -10.34
CA GLU A 21 -14.37 -2.03 -11.71
C GLU A 21 -14.70 -3.27 -12.55
N ASN A 22 -13.88 -4.32 -12.46
CA ASN A 22 -14.03 -5.53 -13.28
C ASN A 22 -15.13 -6.49 -12.79
N TYR A 23 -15.36 -6.57 -11.47
CA TYR A 23 -16.27 -7.53 -10.85
C TYR A 23 -17.44 -6.85 -10.12
N ARG A 24 -17.85 -5.66 -10.60
CA ARG A 24 -18.85 -4.82 -9.92
C ARG A 24 -20.16 -5.54 -9.62
N GLU A 25 -20.70 -6.27 -10.60
CA GLU A 25 -22.00 -6.93 -10.46
C GLU A 25 -21.96 -8.03 -9.40
N GLU A 26 -20.90 -8.84 -9.42
CA GLU A 26 -20.62 -9.89 -8.43
C GLU A 26 -20.43 -9.30 -7.03
N LEU A 27 -19.57 -8.29 -6.91
CA LEU A 27 -19.28 -7.63 -5.64
C LEU A 27 -20.52 -6.93 -5.06
N ASN A 28 -21.37 -6.33 -5.89
CA ASN A 28 -22.64 -5.73 -5.45
C ASN A 28 -23.67 -6.76 -4.96
N GLY A 29 -23.48 -8.05 -5.26
CA GLY A 29 -24.27 -9.14 -4.70
C GLY A 29 -23.85 -9.51 -3.28
N TYR A 30 -22.60 -9.21 -2.89
CA TYR A 30 -22.02 -9.58 -1.61
C TYR A 30 -21.83 -8.39 -0.66
N PHE A 31 -21.50 -7.21 -1.18
CA PHE A 31 -21.23 -5.99 -0.44
C PHE A 31 -22.32 -4.95 -0.62
N ASN A 32 -22.47 -4.06 0.37
CA ASN A 32 -23.39 -2.93 0.26
C ASN A 32 -22.91 -1.96 -0.83
N LYS A 33 -23.78 -1.67 -1.81
CA LYS A 33 -23.49 -0.76 -2.94
C LYS A 33 -22.98 0.61 -2.48
N VAL A 34 -23.60 1.20 -1.46
CA VAL A 34 -23.20 2.51 -0.91
C VAL A 34 -21.76 2.45 -0.39
N TYR A 35 -21.33 1.29 0.10
CA TYR A 35 -19.98 1.13 0.63
C TYR A 35 -18.93 1.09 -0.49
N ILE A 36 -19.19 0.35 -1.57
CA ILE A 36 -18.34 0.34 -2.76
C ILE A 36 -18.33 1.72 -3.44
N GLU A 37 -19.50 2.34 -3.61
CA GLU A 37 -19.61 3.67 -4.20
C GLU A 37 -18.85 4.73 -3.38
N SER A 38 -18.80 4.59 -2.06
CA SER A 38 -18.09 5.54 -1.18
C SER A 38 -16.59 5.61 -1.48
N ILE A 39 -15.94 4.46 -1.73
CA ILE A 39 -14.50 4.42 -2.00
C ILE A 39 -14.18 4.92 -3.40
N GLU A 40 -15.01 4.58 -4.39
CA GLU A 40 -14.86 5.08 -5.75
C GLU A 40 -15.09 6.58 -5.83
N LYS A 41 -16.11 7.09 -5.13
CA LYS A 41 -16.39 8.51 -5.01
C LYS A 41 -15.22 9.23 -4.35
N HIS A 42 -14.70 8.70 -3.24
CA HIS A 42 -13.53 9.27 -2.56
C HIS A 42 -12.32 9.38 -3.50
N VAL A 43 -12.04 8.33 -4.28
CA VAL A 43 -10.92 8.34 -5.22
C VAL A 43 -11.20 9.24 -6.44
N LYS A 44 -12.43 9.30 -6.94
CA LYS A 44 -12.80 10.11 -8.09
C LYS A 44 -12.81 11.60 -7.77
N GLU A 45 -13.40 11.98 -6.64
CA GLU A 45 -13.52 13.38 -6.21
C GLU A 45 -12.19 13.99 -5.80
N ASN A 46 -11.32 13.18 -5.19
CA ASN A 46 -9.97 13.60 -4.80
C ASN A 46 -8.91 13.27 -5.88
N GLY A 47 -9.34 12.69 -7.01
CA GLY A 47 -8.47 12.22 -8.10
C GLY A 47 -7.45 11.14 -7.67
N TYR A 48 -6.43 10.95 -8.52
CA TYR A 48 -5.26 10.09 -8.27
C TYR A 48 -4.62 10.30 -6.88
N TYR A 49 -4.87 11.46 -6.28
CA TYR A 49 -4.30 11.99 -5.05
C TYR A 49 -5.04 11.54 -3.78
N GLY A 50 -6.34 11.21 -3.89
CA GLY A 50 -7.18 10.77 -2.76
C GLY A 50 -6.71 9.50 -2.06
N ARG A 51 -5.88 8.70 -2.74
CA ARG A 51 -5.33 7.44 -2.21
C ARG A 51 -4.17 7.63 -1.22
N TYR A 52 -3.59 8.82 -1.16
CA TYR A 52 -2.59 9.17 -0.15
C TYR A 52 -3.21 9.97 0.98
N LEU A 53 -4.42 10.49 0.79
CA LEU A 53 -5.09 11.32 1.78
C LEU A 53 -5.63 10.44 2.90
N SER A 54 -5.43 10.88 4.14
CA SER A 54 -6.08 10.24 5.28
C SER A 54 -7.60 10.43 5.22
N PRO A 55 -8.44 9.37 5.18
CA PRO A 55 -9.89 9.50 5.25
C PRO A 55 -10.38 10.14 6.57
N ILE A 56 -9.51 10.23 7.57
CA ILE A 56 -9.82 10.73 8.91
C ILE A 56 -9.22 12.13 9.13
N ASN A 57 -8.01 12.38 8.62
CA ASN A 57 -7.27 13.63 8.84
C ASN A 57 -6.95 14.30 7.49
N ASN A 58 -7.96 14.82 6.81
CA ASN A 58 -7.78 15.56 5.56
C ASN A 58 -8.30 17.00 5.67
N ASP A 59 -7.69 17.77 6.56
CA ASP A 59 -7.98 19.20 6.74
C ASP A 59 -7.12 20.07 5.80
N ARG A 60 -6.77 19.55 4.61
CA ARG A 60 -5.94 20.30 3.67
C ARG A 60 -6.66 21.60 3.29
N PRO A 61 -6.01 22.76 3.45
CA PRO A 61 -6.60 24.04 3.03
C PRO A 61 -6.66 24.18 1.50
N GLU A 62 -5.86 23.40 0.77
CA GLU A 62 -5.80 23.40 -0.69
C GLU A 62 -6.71 22.33 -1.28
N CYS A 63 -7.69 22.75 -2.10
CA CYS A 63 -8.46 21.86 -2.97
C CYS A 63 -7.67 21.40 -4.22
N ALA A 64 -6.34 21.57 -4.23
CA ALA A 64 -5.49 21.22 -5.35
C ALA A 64 -4.94 19.78 -5.21
N PRO A 65 -4.61 19.12 -6.33
CA PRO A 65 -3.89 17.85 -6.37
C PRO A 65 -2.72 17.73 -5.36
N VAL A 66 -2.62 16.61 -4.65
CA VAL A 66 -1.46 16.30 -3.79
C VAL A 66 -0.26 15.95 -4.67
N ASP A 67 0.68 16.88 -4.87
CA ASP A 67 1.97 16.51 -5.47
C ASP A 67 2.84 15.77 -4.44
N ILE A 68 2.58 14.47 -4.27
CA ILE A 68 3.33 13.65 -3.32
C ILE A 68 4.82 13.60 -3.68
N ASN A 69 5.18 13.65 -4.97
CA ASN A 69 6.58 13.64 -5.36
C ASN A 69 7.27 14.94 -4.95
N GLY A 70 6.62 16.09 -5.21
CA GLY A 70 7.08 17.41 -4.75
C GLY A 70 7.24 17.46 -3.23
N ILE A 71 6.22 17.03 -2.49
CA ILE A 71 6.25 17.01 -1.02
C ILE A 71 7.38 16.12 -0.49
N LEU A 72 7.59 14.96 -1.11
CA LEU A 72 8.66 14.05 -0.71
C LEU A 72 10.07 14.58 -1.02
N THR A 73 10.23 15.56 -1.92
CA THR A 73 11.55 16.21 -2.12
C THR A 73 12.01 17.02 -0.91
N GLU A 74 11.08 17.46 -0.07
CA GLU A 74 11.36 18.21 1.17
C GLU A 74 11.59 17.27 2.37
N VAL A 75 11.30 15.98 2.23
CA VAL A 75 11.53 14.99 3.28
C VAL A 75 12.96 14.46 3.18
N ASN A 76 13.72 14.60 4.26
CA ASN A 76 15.07 14.04 4.33
C ASN A 76 15.00 12.51 4.43
N GLY A 77 15.19 11.81 3.31
CA GLY A 77 15.15 10.36 3.28
C GLY A 77 15.20 9.77 1.88
N GLU A 78 15.45 8.46 1.81
CA GLU A 78 15.31 7.71 0.55
C GLU A 78 13.85 7.34 0.35
N THR A 79 13.33 7.52 -0.87
CA THR A 79 11.94 7.22 -1.20
C THR A 79 11.83 6.09 -2.21
N LEU A 80 10.77 5.29 -2.09
CA LEU A 80 10.51 4.13 -2.93
C LEU A 80 9.05 4.11 -3.36
N ASP A 81 8.81 3.70 -4.60
CA ASP A 81 7.47 3.44 -5.09
C ASP A 81 6.97 2.07 -4.60
N VAL A 82 5.70 2.05 -4.18
CA VAL A 82 4.96 0.82 -3.96
C VAL A 82 3.95 0.67 -5.09
N SER A 83 4.17 -0.33 -5.94
CA SER A 83 3.39 -0.60 -7.15
C SER A 83 2.98 -2.08 -7.24
N GLU A 84 3.31 -2.74 -8.34
CA GLU A 84 3.00 -4.14 -8.61
C GLU A 84 3.67 -5.07 -7.59
N GLY A 85 2.89 -5.98 -7.02
CA GLY A 85 3.21 -6.93 -5.96
C GLY A 85 3.26 -6.30 -4.57
N GLY A 86 2.78 -5.06 -4.45
CA GLY A 86 2.49 -4.39 -3.19
C GLY A 86 3.70 -4.07 -2.32
N ILE A 87 3.41 -3.68 -1.08
CA ILE A 87 4.39 -3.19 -0.11
C ILE A 87 5.46 -4.22 0.23
N LEU A 88 5.09 -5.51 0.32
CA LEU A 88 6.04 -6.57 0.64
C LEU A 88 7.07 -6.79 -0.49
N LYS A 89 6.66 -6.67 -1.76
CA LYS A 89 7.62 -6.76 -2.89
C LYS A 89 8.55 -5.56 -2.92
N ALA A 90 8.02 -4.35 -2.70
CA ALA A 90 8.81 -3.12 -2.65
C ALA A 90 9.89 -3.20 -1.57
N LEU A 91 9.51 -3.54 -0.33
CA LEU A 91 10.44 -3.69 0.80
C LEU A 91 11.45 -4.82 0.58
N TYR A 92 11.00 -5.98 0.10
CA TYR A 92 11.88 -7.12 -0.14
C TYR A 92 12.98 -6.77 -1.15
N ASN A 93 12.59 -6.20 -2.29
CA ASN A 93 13.51 -5.85 -3.37
C ASN A 93 14.49 -4.75 -2.92
N PHE A 94 13.99 -3.76 -2.19
CA PHE A 94 14.83 -2.71 -1.65
C PHE A 94 15.85 -3.24 -0.63
N ALA A 95 15.41 -3.98 0.38
CA ALA A 95 16.31 -4.52 1.38
C ALA A 95 17.35 -5.45 0.75
N LYS A 96 16.94 -6.28 -0.21
CA LYS A 96 17.84 -7.15 -0.98
C LYS A 96 18.88 -6.35 -1.76
N SER A 97 18.50 -5.26 -2.44
CA SER A 97 19.45 -4.45 -3.23
C SER A 97 20.50 -3.74 -2.37
N ARG A 98 20.22 -3.57 -1.08
CA ARG A 98 21.13 -2.96 -0.10
C ARG A 98 21.92 -3.97 0.73
N GLY A 99 21.71 -5.28 0.54
CA GLY A 99 22.30 -6.31 1.39
C GLY A 99 21.85 -6.19 2.85
N ARG A 100 20.58 -5.83 3.06
CA ARG A 100 19.95 -5.57 4.35
C ARG A 100 18.71 -6.44 4.55
N GLY A 101 18.23 -6.40 5.79
CA GLY A 101 16.97 -6.94 6.24
C GLY A 101 16.01 -5.84 6.65
N PHE A 102 14.84 -6.23 7.11
CA PHE A 102 13.90 -5.33 7.75
C PHE A 102 13.06 -6.07 8.77
N GLU A 103 12.53 -5.30 9.71
CA GLU A 103 11.50 -5.71 10.65
C GLU A 103 10.34 -4.75 10.50
N ILE A 104 9.13 -5.28 10.26
CA ILE A 104 7.90 -4.49 10.12
C ILE A 104 6.75 -5.09 10.94
N GLU A 105 5.83 -4.24 11.37
CA GLU A 105 4.58 -4.64 12.00
C GLU A 105 3.44 -4.50 11.00
N ILE A 106 2.89 -5.63 10.54
CA ILE A 106 1.88 -5.63 9.46
C ILE A 106 0.60 -4.87 9.85
N LYS A 107 0.25 -4.88 11.14
CA LYS A 107 -0.89 -4.14 11.72
C LYS A 107 -0.73 -2.61 11.66
N LYS A 108 0.50 -2.11 11.42
CA LYS A 108 0.78 -0.69 11.22
C LYS A 108 0.73 -0.28 9.75
N ILE A 109 0.60 -1.21 8.82
CA ILE A 109 0.46 -0.85 7.41
C ILE A 109 -0.98 -0.37 7.20
N SER A 110 -1.12 0.88 6.79
CA SER A 110 -2.44 1.47 6.57
C SER A 110 -3.17 0.77 5.42
N THR A 111 -4.43 0.42 5.66
CA THR A 111 -5.34 -0.28 4.74
C THR A 111 -6.73 0.35 4.83
N ILE A 112 -7.58 0.12 3.82
CA ILE A 112 -9.00 0.48 3.86
C ILE A 112 -9.82 -0.79 4.07
N GLN A 113 -10.78 -0.74 4.98
CA GLN A 113 -11.57 -1.91 5.40
C GLN A 113 -12.25 -2.62 4.23
N ILE A 114 -12.95 -1.90 3.34
CA ILE A 114 -13.56 -2.52 2.15
C ILE A 114 -12.52 -3.19 1.22
N CYS A 115 -11.29 -2.67 1.15
CA CYS A 115 -10.22 -3.30 0.37
C CYS A 115 -9.78 -4.62 1.00
N ILE A 116 -9.73 -4.72 2.34
CA ILE A 116 -9.46 -5.98 3.04
C ILE A 116 -10.55 -6.99 2.70
N GLU A 117 -11.81 -6.61 2.86
CA GLU A 117 -12.94 -7.51 2.63
C GLU A 117 -13.02 -8.01 1.19
N ILE A 118 -12.72 -7.16 0.21
CA ILE A 118 -12.60 -7.56 -1.21
C ILE A 118 -11.44 -8.54 -1.39
N CYS A 119 -10.29 -8.30 -0.77
CA CYS A 119 -9.16 -9.23 -0.85
C CYS A 119 -9.48 -10.59 -0.23
N GLU A 120 -10.18 -10.60 0.91
CA GLU A 120 -10.66 -11.82 1.56
C GLU A 120 -11.65 -12.58 0.69
N TYR A 121 -12.59 -11.87 0.05
CA TYR A 121 -13.56 -12.45 -0.88
C TYR A 121 -12.88 -13.22 -2.02
N PHE A 122 -11.85 -12.64 -2.63
CA PHE A 122 -11.10 -13.27 -3.72
C PHE A 122 -9.97 -14.21 -3.24
N GLY A 123 -9.74 -14.34 -1.94
CA GLY A 123 -8.66 -15.17 -1.38
C GLY A 123 -7.25 -14.66 -1.74
N ILE A 124 -7.08 -13.35 -1.85
CA ILE A 124 -5.82 -12.69 -2.22
C ILE A 124 -5.23 -11.88 -1.06
N ASN A 125 -3.92 -11.63 -1.10
CA ASN A 125 -3.22 -10.91 -0.03
C ASN A 125 -3.10 -9.40 -0.31
N ILE A 126 -3.75 -8.56 0.51
CA ILE A 126 -3.74 -7.10 0.38
C ILE A 126 -2.33 -6.47 0.38
N TYR A 127 -1.38 -7.04 1.11
CA TYR A 127 0.00 -6.52 1.21
C TYR A 127 0.90 -6.92 0.03
N ARG A 128 0.41 -7.83 -0.82
CA ARG A 128 1.04 -8.27 -2.07
C ARG A 128 0.24 -7.85 -3.31
N LEU A 129 -0.87 -7.16 -3.12
CA LEU A 129 -1.72 -6.65 -4.18
C LEU A 129 -1.17 -5.30 -4.69
N LEU A 130 -1.36 -5.07 -5.99
CA LEU A 130 -1.09 -3.79 -6.65
C LEU A 130 -1.54 -2.63 -5.76
N SER A 131 -0.57 -1.82 -5.39
CA SER A 131 -0.78 -0.62 -4.57
C SER A 131 -0.32 0.60 -5.34
N GLU A 132 -0.68 1.78 -4.86
CA GLU A 132 -0.07 3.02 -5.32
C GLU A 132 0.30 3.84 -4.09
N GLY A 133 1.41 3.46 -3.47
CA GLY A 133 1.93 3.98 -2.21
C GLY A 133 3.37 4.49 -2.36
N LYS A 134 3.89 5.12 -1.31
CA LYS A 134 5.31 5.48 -1.19
C LYS A 134 5.87 4.91 0.11
N ILE A 135 7.15 4.54 0.10
CA ILE A 135 7.91 4.27 1.32
C ILE A 135 8.94 5.38 1.48
N VAL A 136 9.10 5.87 2.69
CA VAL A 136 10.15 6.82 3.07
C VAL A 136 11.04 6.18 4.13
N LEU A 137 12.34 6.24 3.92
CA LEU A 137 13.35 5.83 4.88
C LEU A 137 13.93 7.04 5.58
N SER A 138 13.60 7.18 6.87
CA SER A 138 14.01 8.34 7.67
C SER A 138 14.78 7.93 8.92
N GLU A 139 15.75 8.74 9.32
CA GLU A 139 16.41 8.64 10.62
C GLU A 139 15.65 9.40 11.72
N ASP A 140 14.76 10.32 11.32
CA ASP A 140 13.82 11.04 12.18
C ASP A 140 12.38 10.77 11.71
N PRO A 141 11.82 9.61 12.07
CA PRO A 141 10.51 9.21 11.58
C PRO A 141 9.37 10.08 12.12
N ILE A 142 9.53 10.65 13.31
CA ILE A 142 8.49 11.47 13.96
C ILE A 142 8.31 12.77 13.19
N SER A 143 9.41 13.47 12.90
CA SER A 143 9.37 14.71 12.13
C SER A 143 8.85 14.46 10.71
N ALA A 144 9.31 13.38 10.06
CA ALA A 144 8.85 13.01 8.73
C ALA A 144 7.34 12.70 8.67
N CYS A 145 6.83 11.87 9.60
CA CYS A 145 5.40 11.59 9.69
C CYS A 145 4.60 12.87 9.94
N LYS A 146 5.00 13.69 10.91
CA LYS A 146 4.32 14.96 11.20
C LYS A 146 4.25 15.87 9.97
N TYR A 147 5.36 16.03 9.26
CA TYR A 147 5.43 16.86 8.05
C TYR A 147 4.47 16.36 6.94
N LEU A 148 4.37 15.04 6.78
CA LEU A 148 3.47 14.40 5.80
C LEU A 148 1.99 14.53 6.23
N GLU A 149 1.69 14.30 7.50
CA GLU A 149 0.35 14.39 8.08
C GLU A 149 -0.21 15.82 8.07
N GLU A 150 0.61 16.84 8.36
CA GLU A 150 0.23 18.27 8.22
C GLU A 150 -0.13 18.64 6.78
N ARG A 151 0.33 17.83 5.83
CA ARG A 151 0.00 17.91 4.40
C ARG A 151 -1.04 16.85 4.02
N GLY A 152 -1.84 16.35 4.96
CA GLY A 152 -2.94 15.42 4.72
C GLY A 152 -2.53 14.03 4.21
N ILE A 153 -1.23 13.72 4.15
CA ILE A 153 -0.75 12.41 3.68
C ILE A 153 -0.84 11.42 4.85
N ALA A 154 -1.55 10.31 4.64
CA ALA A 154 -1.53 9.16 5.53
C ALA A 154 -0.12 8.57 5.56
N ALA A 155 0.59 8.75 6.67
CA ALA A 155 1.97 8.32 6.84
C ALA A 155 2.13 7.58 8.17
N GLN A 156 2.62 6.34 8.13
CA GLN A 156 2.75 5.53 9.34
C GLN A 156 4.12 4.87 9.40
N VAL A 157 4.77 4.97 10.57
CA VAL A 157 5.99 4.20 10.84
C VAL A 157 5.61 2.73 10.98
N ILE A 158 6.03 1.91 10.02
CA ILE A 158 5.68 0.48 9.99
C ILE A 158 6.81 -0.42 10.47
N GLY A 159 8.03 0.11 10.63
CA GLY A 159 9.17 -0.70 11.03
C GLY A 159 10.51 -0.02 10.78
N CYS A 160 11.54 -0.82 10.52
CA CYS A 160 12.91 -0.34 10.30
C CYS A 160 13.76 -1.31 9.47
N LEU A 161 14.82 -0.79 8.87
CA LEU A 161 15.88 -1.61 8.28
C LEU A 161 16.78 -2.19 9.38
N THR A 162 17.29 -3.40 9.14
CA THR A 162 18.18 -4.11 10.05
C THR A 162 19.54 -4.37 9.41
N ASP A 163 20.55 -4.64 10.23
CA ASP A 163 21.87 -5.09 9.77
C ASP A 163 21.90 -6.59 9.42
N SER A 164 20.89 -7.36 9.84
CA SER A 164 20.71 -8.76 9.42
C SER A 164 20.24 -8.83 7.96
N LEU A 165 20.19 -10.02 7.37
CA LEU A 165 19.59 -10.24 6.05
C LEU A 165 18.10 -10.65 6.12
N ASP A 166 17.61 -10.88 7.34
CA ASP A 166 16.26 -11.35 7.60
C ASP A 166 15.23 -10.28 7.27
N LYS A 167 14.13 -10.72 6.67
CA LYS A 167 13.01 -9.86 6.27
C LYS A 167 11.81 -10.41 7.01
N VAL A 168 11.43 -9.74 8.08
CA VAL A 168 10.48 -10.29 9.03
C VAL A 168 9.31 -9.36 9.28
N ILE A 169 8.15 -9.98 9.42
CA ILE A 169 6.96 -9.38 10.00
C ILE A 169 6.94 -9.80 11.46
N THR A 170 6.86 -8.82 12.36
CA THR A 170 6.75 -9.06 13.79
C THR A 170 5.33 -8.82 14.28
N ASP A 171 4.80 -9.81 15.00
CA ASP A 171 3.61 -9.68 15.83
C ASP A 171 4.00 -10.02 17.29
N LYS A 172 3.10 -9.74 18.24
CA LYS A 172 3.34 -9.94 19.67
C LYS A 172 3.71 -11.38 20.04
N GLU A 173 3.32 -12.36 19.22
CA GLU A 173 3.41 -13.79 19.53
C GLU A 173 4.19 -14.60 18.50
N SER A 174 4.55 -14.03 17.34
CA SER A 174 5.25 -14.77 16.28
C SER A 174 6.08 -13.88 15.35
N VAL A 175 7.08 -14.50 14.72
CA VAL A 175 7.90 -13.90 13.67
C VAL A 175 7.61 -14.65 12.38
N GLU A 176 7.18 -13.93 11.34
CA GLU A 176 6.97 -14.48 10.01
C GLU A 176 8.04 -13.95 9.05
N TYR A 177 8.62 -14.83 8.23
CA TYR A 177 9.60 -14.44 7.22
C TYR A 177 8.92 -14.05 5.91
N VAL A 178 9.29 -12.89 5.38
CA VAL A 178 8.82 -12.42 4.08
C VAL A 178 9.57 -13.18 2.97
N ASN A 179 8.86 -14.11 2.36
CA ASN A 179 9.35 -14.89 1.22
C ASN A 179 9.60 -14.02 -0.01
N ARG A 180 10.43 -14.55 -0.93
CA ARG A 180 10.70 -13.95 -2.23
C ARG A 180 9.38 -13.56 -2.92
N PRO A 181 9.25 -12.32 -3.43
CA PRO A 181 8.04 -11.89 -4.11
C PRO A 181 7.75 -12.75 -5.34
N LEU A 182 6.48 -13.06 -5.53
CA LEU A 182 5.94 -13.67 -6.74
C LEU A 182 5.30 -12.58 -7.61
N GLN A 183 4.49 -13.00 -8.58
CA GLN A 183 3.63 -12.10 -9.35
C GLN A 183 2.63 -11.40 -8.42
N ASP A 184 2.10 -10.26 -8.88
CA ASP A 184 1.03 -9.55 -8.17
C ASP A 184 -0.17 -10.46 -7.89
N GLU A 185 -0.77 -10.30 -6.73
CA GLU A 185 -1.95 -11.05 -6.34
C GLU A 185 -3.14 -10.82 -7.27
N ILE A 186 -3.21 -9.66 -7.96
CA ILE A 186 -4.30 -9.33 -8.88
C ILE A 186 -4.48 -10.38 -9.99
N PHE A 187 -3.40 -11.02 -10.42
CA PHE A 187 -3.42 -12.04 -11.49
C PHE A 187 -4.00 -13.38 -11.05
N LYS A 188 -4.24 -13.59 -9.75
CA LYS A 188 -5.02 -14.74 -9.28
C LYS A 188 -6.52 -14.59 -9.60
N VAL A 189 -6.96 -13.34 -9.84
CA VAL A 189 -8.37 -13.00 -10.09
C VAL A 189 -8.57 -12.65 -11.55
N ILE A 190 -7.81 -11.66 -12.04
CA ILE A 190 -7.86 -11.21 -13.43
C ILE A 190 -6.94 -12.14 -14.23
N LYS A 191 -7.55 -13.10 -14.92
CA LYS A 191 -6.81 -13.97 -15.84
C LYS A 191 -6.34 -13.15 -17.04
N ASP A 192 -5.08 -13.31 -17.38
CA ASP A 192 -4.48 -12.75 -18.61
C ASP A 192 -5.17 -13.44 -19.81
N GLU A 193 -5.73 -12.68 -20.77
CA GLU A 193 -6.39 -13.20 -21.99
C GLU A 193 -5.48 -14.15 -22.81
N ARG A 194 -4.19 -14.24 -22.46
CA ARG A 194 -3.21 -15.16 -23.06
C ARG A 194 -3.39 -16.62 -22.69
N GLU A 195 -4.15 -16.98 -21.64
CA GLU A 195 -4.43 -18.39 -21.35
C GLU A 195 -5.51 -19.00 -22.28
N ASP A 196 -6.38 -18.19 -22.88
CA ASP A 196 -7.45 -18.68 -23.75
C ASP A 196 -6.98 -19.09 -25.16
N ILE A 197 -5.71 -18.83 -25.50
CA ILE A 197 -5.13 -19.18 -26.82
C ILE A 197 -4.47 -20.57 -26.81
N ILE A 198 -4.13 -21.12 -25.64
CA ILE A 198 -3.46 -22.44 -25.56
C ILE A 198 -4.46 -23.58 -25.33
N SER A 199 -5.73 -23.26 -25.03
CA SER A 199 -6.80 -24.23 -24.77
C SER A 199 -7.88 -24.36 -25.85
N ASN A 200 -7.67 -23.82 -27.05
CA ASN A 200 -8.54 -24.06 -28.22
C ASN A 200 -7.82 -24.79 -29.35
#